data_AF-A0A9P4M2H1-F1
#
_entry.id   AF-A0A9P4M2H1-F1
#
_cell.length_a   1.000
_cell.length_b   1.000
_cell.length_c   1.000
_cell.angle_alpha   90.00
_cell.angle_beta   90.00
_cell.angle_gamma   90.00
#
_symmetry.space_group_name_H-M   'P 1'
#
loop_
_entity.id
_entity.type
_entity.pdbx_description
1 polymer ?
#
loop_
_entity_poly.entity_id
_entity_poly.type
_entity_poly.pdbx_seq_one_letter_code
_entity_poly.pdbx_strand_id
1 'polypeptide(L)'
;MAFSIEPPGAIKAWIEDCSNHHEICQRREPFPLPHRVVDVGHREVCLYDTKGGEAQPYAALSHRWHDSKPLQTTKERLSHHQRRLVWGELPIAFQEAIELTRALGIRYLWIDSLCIQQDDTREWMI
;
A
#
# COMPACT_ATOMS: atom_id res chain seq x y z
N MET A 1 20.74 8.77 20.24
CA MET A 1 21.16 8.08 19.01
C MET A 1 20.23 8.56 17.92
N ALA A 2 20.71 9.43 17.04
CA ALA A 2 19.91 9.94 15.93
C ALA A 2 19.92 8.87 14.84
N PHE A 3 18.75 8.30 14.54
CA PHE A 3 18.58 7.57 13.29
C PHE A 3 18.64 8.63 12.18
N SER A 4 19.71 8.62 11.38
CA SER A 4 19.74 9.37 10.13
C SER A 4 18.69 8.75 9.22
N ILE A 5 17.51 9.34 9.19
CA ILE A 5 16.49 8.99 8.21
C ILE A 5 17.03 9.52 6.88
N GLU A 6 17.53 8.63 6.04
CA GLU A 6 17.89 8.96 4.66
C GLU A 6 16.69 9.69 4.02
N PRO A 7 16.90 10.84 3.35
CA PRO A 7 15.79 11.58 2.75
C PRO A 7 15.08 10.69 1.72
N PRO A 8 13.77 10.88 1.46
CA PRO A 8 13.01 10.11 0.46
C PRO A 8 13.69 10.03 -0.92
N GLY A 9 14.55 11.00 -1.23
CA GLY A 9 15.37 11.02 -2.44
C GLY A 9 16.36 9.85 -2.56
N ALA A 10 16.91 9.32 -1.46
CA ALA A 10 17.81 8.17 -1.50
C ALA A 10 17.05 6.89 -1.89
N ILE A 11 15.85 6.68 -1.31
CA ILE A 11 14.99 5.53 -1.65
C ILE A 11 14.60 5.59 -3.13
N LYS A 12 14.19 6.77 -3.60
CA LYS A 12 13.85 6.97 -5.02
C LYS A 12 15.04 6.67 -5.93
N ALA A 13 16.23 7.18 -5.61
CA ALA A 13 17.45 6.93 -6.37
C ALA A 13 17.83 5.44 -6.40
N TRP A 14 17.69 4.71 -5.29
CA TRP A 14 17.95 3.26 -5.27
C TRP A 14 16.95 2.47 -6.11
N ILE A 15 15.67 2.85 -6.09
CA ILE A 15 14.65 2.24 -6.95
C ILE A 15 14.96 2.52 -8.41
N GLU A 16 15.29 3.77 -8.77
CA GLU A 16 15.65 4.15 -10.14
C GLU A 16 16.91 3.42 -10.61
N ASP A 17 17.94 3.34 -9.78
CA ASP A 17 19.16 2.58 -10.08
C ASP A 17 18.85 1.10 -10.32
N CYS A 18 18.06 0.49 -9.45
CA CYS A 18 17.64 -0.90 -9.57
C CYS A 18 16.84 -1.15 -10.86
N SER A 19 15.90 -0.26 -11.19
CA SER A 19 15.09 -0.36 -12.41
C SER A 19 15.88 -0.09 -13.70
N ASN A 20 16.98 0.66 -13.64
CA ASN A 20 17.72 1.09 -14.84
C ASN A 20 19.05 0.35 -15.06
N HIS A 21 19.61 -0.30 -14.04
CA HIS A 21 20.93 -0.92 -14.13
C HIS A 21 20.95 -2.42 -13.80
N HIS A 22 19.88 -3.00 -13.25
CA HIS A 22 19.80 -4.44 -12.98
C HIS A 22 18.93 -5.17 -14.01
N GLU A 23 19.57 -5.99 -14.84
CA GLU A 23 18.93 -6.77 -15.92
C GLU A 23 17.76 -7.65 -15.42
N ILE A 24 17.90 -8.26 -14.24
CA ILE A 24 16.85 -9.08 -13.62
C ILE A 24 15.62 -8.23 -13.23
N CYS A 25 15.86 -7.00 -12.76
CA CYS A 25 14.80 -6.10 -12.31
C CYS A 25 14.06 -5.46 -13.48
N GLN A 26 14.76 -5.20 -14.58
CA GLN A 26 14.19 -4.70 -15.84
C GLN A 26 13.27 -5.69 -16.54
N ARG A 27 13.56 -6.98 -16.43
CA ARG A 27 12.79 -8.06 -17.07
C ARG A 27 11.46 -8.37 -16.36
N ARG A 28 11.08 -7.60 -15.34
CA ARG A 28 9.83 -7.83 -14.62
C ARG A 28 8.67 -7.29 -15.43
N GLU A 29 7.86 -8.22 -15.96
CA GLU A 29 6.53 -7.91 -16.48
C GLU A 29 5.71 -7.16 -15.41
N PRO A 30 4.86 -6.21 -15.81
CA PRO A 30 4.02 -5.49 -14.87
C PRO A 30 3.09 -6.48 -14.16
N PHE A 31 3.23 -6.54 -12.83
CA PHE A 31 2.40 -7.39 -12.00
C PHE A 31 0.97 -6.85 -11.97
N PRO A 32 -0.05 -7.73 -12.06
CA PRO A 32 -1.41 -7.31 -11.82
C PRO A 32 -1.53 -6.74 -10.41
N LEU A 33 -2.35 -5.69 -10.26
CA LEU A 33 -2.66 -5.19 -8.93
C LEU A 33 -3.36 -6.30 -8.12
N PRO A 34 -3.13 -6.35 -6.80
CA PRO A 34 -3.93 -7.17 -5.90
C PRO A 34 -5.43 -6.87 -6.05
N HIS A 35 -6.30 -7.79 -5.59
CA HIS A 35 -7.76 -7.60 -5.66
C HIS A 35 -8.22 -6.26 -5.07
N ARG A 36 -7.52 -5.77 -4.05
CA ARG A 36 -7.80 -4.50 -3.39
C ARG A 36 -6.51 -3.80 -3.03
N VAL A 37 -6.48 -2.49 -3.19
CA VAL A 37 -5.36 -1.62 -2.84
C VAL A 37 -5.88 -0.35 -2.18
N VAL A 38 -5.02 0.35 -1.45
CA VAL A 38 -5.22 1.72 -1.02
C VAL A 38 -4.83 2.65 -2.17
N ASP A 39 -5.77 3.46 -2.67
CA ASP A 39 -5.49 4.53 -3.62
C ASP A 39 -5.06 5.78 -2.87
N VAL A 40 -3.82 6.21 -3.11
CA VAL A 40 -3.23 7.41 -2.49
C VAL A 40 -3.09 8.57 -3.48
N GLY A 41 -3.51 8.39 -4.74
CA GLY A 41 -3.33 9.38 -5.81
C GLY A 41 -4.33 10.55 -5.80
N HIS A 42 -5.44 10.41 -5.08
CA HIS A 42 -6.47 11.45 -4.97
C HIS A 42 -6.35 12.25 -3.67
N ARG A 43 -7.16 13.31 -3.58
CA ARG A 43 -7.29 14.14 -2.37
C ARG A 43 -7.74 13.32 -1.16
N GLU A 44 -8.59 12.32 -1.39
CA GLU A 44 -9.02 11.38 -0.38
C GLU A 44 -8.30 10.05 -0.58
N VAL A 45 -7.80 9.47 0.52
CA VAL A 45 -7.24 8.12 0.55
C VAL A 45 -8.40 7.16 0.72
N CYS A 46 -8.49 6.09 -0.09
CA CYS A 46 -9.57 5.11 0.01
C CYS A 46 -9.13 3.72 -0.44
N LEU A 47 -9.97 2.71 -0.20
CA LEU A 47 -9.81 1.39 -0.80
C LEU A 47 -10.36 1.36 -2.21
N TYR A 48 -9.61 0.73 -3.11
CA TYR A 48 -9.97 0.51 -4.50
C TYR A 48 -9.94 -0.99 -4.78
N ASP A 49 -11.10 -1.55 -5.13
CA ASP A 49 -11.20 -2.91 -5.67
C ASP A 49 -10.80 -2.87 -7.14
N THR A 50 -9.78 -3.65 -7.50
CA THR A 50 -9.19 -3.62 -8.83
C THR A 50 -10.03 -4.41 -9.81
N LYS A 51 -10.07 -3.95 -11.05
CA LYS A 51 -10.65 -4.72 -12.15
C LYS A 51 -9.58 -5.71 -12.62
N GLY A 52 -9.99 -6.95 -12.87
CA GLY A 52 -9.09 -8.00 -13.33
C GLY A 52 -8.27 -7.55 -14.54
N GLY A 53 -6.94 -7.71 -14.46
CA GLY A 53 -6.01 -7.32 -15.52
C GLY A 53 -5.44 -5.89 -15.41
N GLU A 54 -5.84 -5.08 -14.42
CA GLU A 54 -5.15 -3.83 -14.12
C GLU A 54 -3.72 -4.12 -13.64
N ALA A 55 -2.72 -3.55 -14.32
CA ALA A 55 -1.32 -3.68 -13.94
C ALA A 55 -0.70 -2.28 -13.78
N GLN A 56 -0.30 -1.95 -12.56
CA GLN A 56 0.30 -0.67 -12.20
C GLN A 56 1.30 -0.88 -11.05
N PRO A 57 2.32 -0.01 -10.91
CA PRO A 57 3.20 -0.02 -9.77
C PRO A 57 2.42 0.17 -8.46
N TYR A 58 2.75 -0.64 -7.45
CA TYR A 58 2.25 -0.49 -6.10
C TYR A 58 3.35 -0.76 -5.07
N ALA A 59 3.26 -0.12 -3.92
CA ALA A 59 4.08 -0.45 -2.76
C ALA A 59 3.33 -1.43 -1.86
N ALA A 60 4.04 -2.29 -1.12
CA ALA A 60 3.44 -3.17 -0.12
C ALA A 60 4.06 -2.88 1.25
N LEU A 61 3.21 -2.62 2.25
CA LEU A 61 3.61 -2.52 3.65
C LEU A 61 3.27 -3.85 4.34
N SER A 62 4.30 -4.64 4.60
CA SER A 62 4.21 -5.79 5.52
C SER A 62 4.56 -5.30 6.92
N HIS A 63 3.61 -5.42 7.85
CA HIS A 63 3.78 -4.98 9.23
C HIS A 63 3.23 -6.02 10.20
N ARG A 64 3.74 -6.05 11.43
CA ARG A 64 3.15 -6.90 12.46
C ARG A 64 1.93 -6.22 13.05
N TRP A 65 0.86 -6.99 13.22
CA TRP A 65 -0.32 -6.52 13.91
C TRP A 65 -0.01 -6.52 15.40
N HIS A 66 0.05 -5.35 16.02
CA HIS A 66 0.18 -5.27 17.48
C HIS A 66 -1.14 -5.64 18.15
N ASP A 67 -1.09 -6.04 19.43
CA ASP A 67 -2.24 -6.52 20.20
C ASP A 67 -3.39 -5.50 20.30
N SER A 68 -3.12 -4.21 20.06
CA SER A 68 -4.14 -3.19 19.80
C SER A 68 -4.65 -3.33 18.37
N LYS A 69 -5.82 -3.96 18.18
CA LYS A 69 -6.50 -4.18 16.89
C LYS A 69 -6.18 -3.10 15.86
N PRO A 70 -5.34 -3.38 14.83
CA PRO A 70 -5.05 -2.40 13.81
C PRO A 70 -6.33 -1.99 13.07
N LEU A 71 -6.34 -0.79 12.48
CA LEU A 71 -7.41 -0.44 11.56
C LEU A 71 -7.48 -1.52 10.48
N GLN A 72 -8.66 -2.16 10.40
CA GLN A 72 -8.87 -3.33 9.58
C GLN A 72 -10.17 -3.23 8.80
N THR A 73 -10.19 -3.85 7.64
CA THR A 73 -11.37 -3.94 6.80
C THR A 73 -12.19 -5.18 7.17
N THR A 74 -13.42 -4.95 7.59
CA THR A 74 -14.45 -5.99 7.74
C THR A 74 -15.55 -5.74 6.73
N LYS A 75 -16.46 -6.69 6.54
CA LYS A 75 -17.62 -6.54 5.66
C LYS A 75 -18.40 -5.25 5.91
N GLU A 76 -18.58 -4.89 7.18
CA GLU A 76 -19.31 -3.69 7.61
C GLU A 76 -18.56 -2.40 7.26
N ARG A 77 -17.23 -2.41 7.33
CA ARG A 77 -16.38 -1.23 7.10
C ARG A 77 -15.95 -1.05 5.66
N LEU A 78 -16.01 -2.09 4.83
CA LEU A 78 -15.53 -2.09 3.45
C LEU A 78 -16.09 -0.92 2.65
N SER A 79 -17.42 -0.76 2.62
CA SER A 79 -18.07 0.32 1.86
C SER A 79 -17.67 1.72 2.34
N HIS A 80 -17.36 1.87 3.64
CA HIS A 80 -16.88 3.12 4.20
C HIS A 80 -15.42 3.38 3.77
N HIS A 81 -14.54 2.38 3.92
CA HIS A 81 -13.14 2.48 3.52
C HIS A 81 -12.97 2.72 2.01
N GLN A 82 -13.87 2.19 1.18
CA GLN A 82 -13.90 2.45 -0.27
C GLN A 82 -14.29 3.88 -0.63
N ARG A 83 -15.07 4.56 0.22
CA ARG A 83 -15.33 5.99 0.07
C ARG A 83 -14.13 6.79 0.57
N ARG A 84 -13.66 6.49 1.78
CA ARG A 84 -12.57 7.21 2.43
C ARG A 84 -12.01 6.43 3.62
N LEU A 85 -10.69 6.48 3.74
CA LEU A 85 -9.94 6.21 4.96
C LEU A 85 -9.72 7.54 5.70
N VAL A 86 -10.30 7.67 6.90
CA VAL A 86 -10.20 8.91 7.68
C VAL A 86 -8.78 9.05 8.21
N TRP A 87 -8.07 10.08 7.76
CA TRP A 87 -6.64 10.25 8.04
C TRP A 87 -6.29 10.17 9.53
N GLY A 88 -7.06 10.84 10.40
CA GLY A 88 -6.83 10.84 11.84
C GLY A 88 -7.10 9.51 12.55
N GLU A 89 -7.75 8.56 11.87
CA GLU A 89 -7.99 7.20 12.39
C GLU A 89 -6.92 6.21 11.92
N LEU A 90 -6.07 6.60 10.97
CA LEU A 90 -4.99 5.76 10.49
C LEU A 90 -3.87 5.67 11.53
N PRO A 91 -3.36 4.47 11.83
CA PRO A 91 -2.10 4.32 12.56
C PRO A 91 -1.00 5.16 11.92
N ILE A 92 -0.07 5.70 12.74
CA ILE A 92 1.05 6.53 12.28
C ILE A 92 1.82 5.83 11.16
N ALA A 93 2.11 4.54 11.33
CA ALA A 93 2.82 3.74 10.32
C ALA A 93 2.09 3.71 8.96
N PHE A 94 0.75 3.75 8.94
CA PHE A 94 -0.01 3.78 7.69
C PHE A 94 0.05 5.18 7.05
N GLN A 95 -0.01 6.24 7.86
CA GLN A 95 0.16 7.61 7.39
C GLN A 95 1.54 7.80 6.75
N GLU A 96 2.61 7.38 7.43
CA GLU A 96 3.99 7.44 6.93
C GLU A 96 4.16 6.61 5.65
N ALA A 97 3.57 5.41 5.59
CA ALA A 97 3.60 4.59 4.39
C ALA A 97 2.88 5.27 3.21
N ILE A 98 1.72 5.87 3.43
CA ILE A 98 1.00 6.62 2.38
C ILE A 98 1.81 7.81 1.87
N GLU A 99 2.40 8.60 2.77
CA GLU A 99 3.24 9.74 2.41
C GLU A 99 4.48 9.30 1.63
N LEU A 100 5.15 8.23 2.06
CA LEU A 100 6.29 7.67 1.35
C LEU A 100 5.89 7.16 -0.03
N THR A 101 4.79 6.40 -0.15
CA THR A 101 4.27 5.93 -1.44
C THR A 101 4.03 7.09 -2.40
N ARG A 102 3.43 8.19 -1.94
CA ARG A 102 3.24 9.41 -2.73
C ARG A 102 4.57 10.05 -3.13
N ALA A 103 5.53 10.16 -2.21
CA ALA A 103 6.85 10.74 -2.46
C ALA A 103 7.65 9.93 -3.50
N LEU A 104 7.42 8.62 -3.57
CA LEU A 104 7.99 7.73 -4.58
C LEU A 104 7.29 7.82 -5.95
N GLY A 105 6.21 8.60 -6.08
CA GLY A 105 5.43 8.70 -7.31
C GLY A 105 4.57 7.47 -7.62
N ILE A 106 4.31 6.64 -6.60
CA ILE A 106 3.48 5.44 -6.70
C ILE A 106 2.07 5.81 -6.24
N ARG A 107 1.04 5.32 -6.95
CA ARG A 107 -0.36 5.62 -6.62
C ARG A 107 -1.00 4.62 -5.67
N TYR A 108 -0.58 3.37 -5.73
CA TYR A 108 -1.25 2.29 -5.01
C TYR A 108 -0.36 1.75 -3.89
N LEU A 109 -0.97 1.53 -2.73
CA LEU A 109 -0.35 0.93 -1.57
C LEU A 109 -1.16 -0.29 -1.14
N TRP A 110 -0.49 -1.40 -0.86
CA TRP A 110 -1.11 -2.59 -0.30
C TRP A 110 -0.73 -2.72 1.18
N ILE A 111 -1.74 -2.90 2.03
CA ILE A 111 -1.61 -3.12 3.48
C ILE A 111 -2.54 -4.28 3.83
N ASP A 112 -2.00 -5.38 4.35
CA ASP A 112 -2.74 -6.61 4.64
C ASP A 112 -4.06 -6.36 5.40
N SER A 113 -4.02 -5.62 6.51
CA SER A 113 -5.15 -5.38 7.40
C SER A 113 -6.29 -4.60 6.72
N LEU A 114 -5.97 -3.77 5.72
CA LEU A 114 -6.94 -2.95 5.00
C LEU A 114 -7.38 -3.57 3.67
N CYS A 115 -6.47 -4.21 2.95
CA CYS A 115 -6.71 -4.72 1.61
C CYS A 115 -7.37 -6.11 1.63
N ILE A 116 -7.19 -6.88 2.71
CA ILE A 116 -7.88 -8.15 2.91
C ILE A 116 -9.09 -7.90 3.81
N GLN A 117 -10.24 -8.48 3.45
CA GLN A 117 -11.40 -8.51 4.33
C GLN A 117 -11.16 -9.53 5.46
N GLN A 118 -10.99 -9.02 6.69
CA GLN A 118 -10.50 -9.82 7.82
C GLN A 118 -11.50 -10.83 8.37
N ASP A 119 -12.80 -10.56 8.19
CA ASP A 119 -13.89 -11.44 8.60
C ASP A 119 -14.35 -12.40 7.49
N ASP A 120 -13.62 -12.48 6.36
CA ASP A 120 -13.84 -13.48 5.31
C ASP A 120 -12.63 -14.39 5.17
N THR A 121 -12.76 -15.63 5.64
CA THR A 121 -11.70 -16.65 5.55
C THR A 121 -11.29 -16.99 4.11
N ARG A 122 -12.14 -16.69 3.11
CA ARG A 122 -11.82 -16.94 1.71
C ARG A 122 -10.77 -15.97 1.17
N GLU A 123 -10.77 -14.72 1.62
CA GLU A 123 -9.79 -13.72 1.16
C GLU A 123 -8.36 -14.01 1.68
N TRP A 124 -8.23 -14.74 2.79
CA TRP A 124 -6.95 -15.20 3.30
C TRP A 124 -6.31 -16.35 2.50
N MET A 125 -7.09 -17.02 1.66
CA MET A 125 -6.65 -18.19 0.88
C MET A 125 -6.29 -17.85 -0.58
N ILE A 126 -6.26 -16.55 -0.94
CA ILE A 126 -5.99 -16.04 -2.30
C ILE A 126 -4.49 -15.78 -2.48
#